data_AF-A0A926DTT8-F1
#
_entry.id   AF-A0A926DTT8-F1
#
_cell.length_a   1.000
_cell.length_b   1.000
_cell.length_c   1.000
_cell.angle_alpha   90.00
_cell.angle_beta   90.00
_cell.angle_gamma   90.00
#
_symmetry.space_group_name_H-M   'P 1'
#
loop_
_entity.id
_entity.type
_entity.pdbx_description
1 polymer ?
#
loop_
_entity_poly.entity_id
_entity_poly.type
_entity_poly.pdbx_seq_one_letter_code
_entity_poly.pdbx_strand_id
1 'polypeptide(L)'
;MLIPIILLVLMVMLPIAIGIYVYRDAKNRSMNAALWTLVAIFAPGFIGLIIYLVVRSEHSALHCPQCSAPVQERFAVCPRCGVPLKDHCRKCDFPLEQDWSVCPNCGEPIPPEQRESMSVRAKTDTGIKKLLALVIIAPTLFCILLVVGVSAYSAGGVSQSVSATMSLDDPSLENQQIRSWIDGCDGAGEGIYVLKAVSKEGDAVQTQYLIYRNDGHYDVDASISMGGWLSKSRVTIRFRDGEEAQDYSLFYYECTGDKEIDIRIRQFNRSVKFRMETAEAIPLP
;
A
#
# COMPACT_ATOMS: atom_id res chain seq x y z
N MET A 1 15.47 -8.63 1.14
CA MET A 1 15.71 -9.73 0.19
C MET A 1 14.48 -10.59 -0.09
N LEU A 2 13.60 -10.86 0.89
CA LEU A 2 12.38 -11.67 0.65
C LEU A 2 11.35 -10.97 -0.26
N ILE A 3 11.16 -9.65 -0.10
CA ILE A 3 10.20 -8.86 -0.88
C ILE A 3 10.42 -8.98 -2.39
N PRO A 4 11.62 -8.70 -2.97
CA PRO A 4 11.81 -8.80 -4.42
C PRO A 4 11.59 -10.23 -4.95
N ILE A 5 11.88 -11.26 -4.15
CA ILE A 5 11.60 -12.66 -4.50
C ILE A 5 10.09 -12.90 -4.57
N ILE A 6 9.32 -12.40 -3.60
CA ILE A 6 7.86 -12.49 -3.62
C ILE A 6 7.27 -11.76 -4.84
N LEU A 7 7.79 -10.57 -5.18
CA LEU A 7 7.33 -9.82 -6.35
C LEU A 7 7.59 -10.59 -7.65
N LEU A 8 8.80 -11.17 -7.79
CA LEU A 8 9.16 -11.99 -8.95
C LEU A 8 8.25 -13.23 -9.06
N VAL A 9 8.01 -13.92 -7.94
CA VAL A 9 7.11 -15.09 -7.90
C VAL A 9 5.68 -14.69 -8.28
N LEU A 10 5.14 -13.59 -7.75
CA LEU A 10 3.79 -13.14 -8.08
C LEU A 10 3.67 -12.75 -9.55
N MET A 11 4.66 -12.04 -10.09
CA MET A 11 4.70 -11.62 -11.50
C MET A 11 4.68 -12.82 -12.45
N VAL A 12 5.26 -13.95 -12.07
CA VAL A 12 5.29 -15.18 -12.88
C VAL A 12 4.05 -16.06 -12.64
N MET A 13 3.64 -16.23 -11.39
CA MET A 13 2.53 -17.12 -11.03
C MET A 13 1.16 -16.59 -11.50
N LEU A 14 0.96 -15.27 -11.48
CA LEU A 14 -0.32 -14.67 -11.84
C LEU A 14 -0.66 -14.87 -13.34
N PRO A 15 0.22 -14.57 -14.31
CA PRO A 15 -0.03 -14.88 -15.73
C PRO A 15 -0.23 -16.37 -15.99
N ILE A 16 0.51 -17.25 -15.31
CA ILE A 16 0.35 -18.70 -15.45
C ILE A 16 -1.04 -19.14 -14.99
N ALA A 17 -1.50 -18.68 -13.83
CA ALA A 17 -2.83 -18.98 -13.31
C ALA A 17 -3.93 -18.48 -14.25
N ILE A 18 -3.79 -17.27 -14.78
CA ILE A 18 -4.72 -16.68 -15.77
C ILE A 18 -4.72 -17.52 -17.05
N GLY A 19 -3.55 -17.88 -17.56
CA GLY A 19 -3.41 -18.69 -18.77
C GLY A 19 -4.07 -20.06 -18.65
N ILE A 20 -3.83 -20.77 -17.55
CA ILE A 20 -4.45 -22.08 -17.27
C ILE A 20 -5.99 -21.97 -17.24
N TYR A 21 -6.50 -20.90 -16.62
CA TYR A 21 -7.93 -20.64 -16.56
C TYR A 21 -8.52 -20.39 -17.94
N VAL A 22 -7.97 -19.43 -18.70
CA VAL A 22 -8.45 -19.05 -20.03
C VAL A 22 -8.40 -20.24 -20.97
N TYR A 23 -7.34 -21.06 -20.92
CA TYR A 23 -7.24 -22.26 -21.73
C TYR A 23 -8.37 -23.27 -21.44
N ARG A 24 -8.61 -23.58 -20.16
CA ARG A 24 -9.67 -24.52 -19.76
C ARG A 24 -11.04 -24.00 -20.13
N ASP A 25 -11.31 -22.71 -19.91
CA ASP A 25 -12.62 -22.12 -20.21
C ASP A 25 -12.86 -22.01 -21.72
N ALA A 26 -11.88 -21.57 -22.50
CA ALA A 26 -11.97 -21.51 -23.96
C ALA A 26 -12.16 -22.89 -24.59
N LYS A 27 -11.48 -23.93 -24.07
CA LYS A 27 -11.66 -25.32 -24.52
C LYS A 27 -13.08 -25.83 -24.25
N ASN A 28 -13.65 -25.50 -23.09
CA ASN A 28 -15.03 -25.86 -22.75
C ASN A 28 -16.06 -25.13 -23.63
N ARG A 29 -15.71 -23.94 -24.15
CA ARG A 29 -16.55 -23.14 -25.05
C ARG A 29 -16.29 -23.40 -26.53
N SER A 30 -15.51 -24.43 -26.87
CA SER A 30 -15.15 -24.77 -28.26
C SER A 30 -14.48 -23.62 -29.04
N MET A 31 -13.85 -22.67 -28.33
CA MET A 31 -13.08 -21.58 -28.92
C MET A 31 -11.62 -22.02 -29.14
N ASN A 32 -10.87 -21.30 -29.97
CA ASN A 32 -9.43 -21.52 -30.16
C ASN A 32 -8.65 -21.19 -28.86
N ALA A 33 -8.51 -22.19 -27.98
CA ALA A 33 -7.99 -22.03 -26.63
C ALA A 33 -6.55 -21.49 -26.59
N ALA A 34 -5.70 -21.94 -27.51
CA ALA A 34 -4.31 -21.48 -27.59
C ALA A 34 -4.21 -19.98 -27.89
N LEU A 35 -5.01 -19.48 -28.86
CA LEU A 35 -5.03 -18.08 -29.24
C LEU A 35 -5.48 -17.20 -28.07
N TRP A 36 -6.60 -17.54 -27.44
CA TRP A 36 -7.13 -16.76 -26.31
C TRP A 36 -6.19 -16.76 -25.10
N THR A 37 -5.50 -17.88 -24.86
CA THR A 37 -4.49 -17.98 -23.80
C THR A 37 -3.29 -17.07 -24.11
N LEU A 38 -2.82 -17.07 -25.35
CA LEU A 38 -1.71 -16.22 -25.80
C LEU A 38 -2.08 -14.73 -25.64
N VAL A 39 -3.26 -14.34 -26.12
CA VAL A 39 -3.77 -12.97 -25.96
C VAL A 39 -3.84 -12.57 -24.49
N ALA A 40 -4.36 -13.44 -23.61
CA ALA A 40 -4.51 -13.14 -22.19
C ALA A 40 -3.18 -13.01 -21.43
N ILE A 41 -2.13 -13.74 -21.83
CA ILE A 41 -0.81 -13.71 -21.18
C ILE A 41 0.05 -12.53 -21.67
N PHE A 42 0.08 -12.29 -22.98
CA PHE A 42 1.03 -11.35 -23.58
C PHE A 42 0.48 -9.92 -23.70
N ALA A 43 -0.84 -9.73 -23.64
CA ALA A 43 -1.40 -8.39 -23.64
C ALA A 43 -1.12 -7.68 -22.31
N PRO A 44 -0.56 -6.46 -22.33
CA PRO A 44 -0.21 -5.72 -21.13
C PRO A 44 -1.45 -5.37 -20.30
N GLY A 45 -1.28 -5.22 -18.98
CA GLY A 45 -2.30 -4.66 -18.09
C GLY A 45 -3.61 -5.46 -18.04
N PHE A 46 -3.57 -6.78 -18.19
CA PHE A 46 -4.75 -7.66 -18.27
C PHE A 46 -5.71 -7.34 -19.44
N ILE A 47 -5.30 -6.51 -20.40
CA ILE A 47 -6.14 -6.12 -21.55
C ILE A 47 -6.64 -7.36 -22.30
N GLY A 48 -5.76 -8.34 -22.51
CA GLY A 48 -6.13 -9.58 -23.20
C GLY A 48 -7.13 -10.43 -22.43
N LEU A 49 -7.05 -10.43 -21.09
CA LEU A 49 -8.05 -11.09 -20.24
C LEU A 49 -9.40 -10.36 -20.34
N ILE A 50 -9.41 -9.03 -20.34
CA ILE A 50 -10.64 -8.23 -20.49
C ILE A 50 -11.30 -8.51 -21.85
N ILE A 51 -10.52 -8.47 -22.94
CA ILE A 51 -11.02 -8.78 -24.29
C ILE A 51 -11.59 -10.19 -24.32
N TYR A 52 -10.89 -11.17 -23.75
CA TYR A 52 -11.38 -12.54 -23.65
C TYR A 52 -12.71 -12.62 -22.91
N LEU A 53 -12.84 -11.95 -21.75
CA LEU A 53 -14.07 -11.96 -20.97
C LEU A 53 -15.25 -11.32 -21.71
N VAL A 54 -15.01 -10.25 -22.47
CA VAL A 54 -16.02 -9.60 -23.32
C VAL A 54 -16.49 -10.57 -24.41
N VAL A 55 -15.57 -11.14 -25.19
CA VAL A 55 -15.93 -12.06 -26.30
C VAL A 55 -16.54 -13.37 -25.79
N ARG A 56 -16.09 -13.84 -24.64
CA ARG A 56 -16.66 -15.02 -23.96
C ARG A 56 -18.14 -14.82 -23.64
N SER A 57 -18.57 -13.62 -23.28
CA SER A 57 -19.96 -13.36 -22.89
C SER A 57 -20.97 -13.75 -23.98
N GLU A 58 -20.57 -13.68 -25.25
CA GLU A 58 -21.37 -14.10 -26.40
C GLU A 58 -21.35 -15.63 -26.65
N HIS A 59 -20.38 -16.35 -26.09
CA HIS A 59 -20.14 -17.78 -26.34
C HIS A 59 -20.50 -18.65 -25.13
N SER A 60 -21.74 -18.55 -24.63
CA SER A 60 -22.24 -19.36 -23.52
C SER A 60 -22.25 -20.85 -23.87
N ALA A 61 -21.49 -21.67 -23.14
CA ALA A 61 -21.48 -23.14 -23.33
C ALA A 61 -22.74 -23.77 -22.73
N LEU A 62 -23.83 -23.81 -23.49
CA LEU A 62 -25.05 -24.52 -23.13
C LEU A 62 -24.85 -26.03 -23.30
N HIS A 63 -25.38 -26.82 -22.37
CA HIS A 63 -25.31 -28.27 -22.41
C HIS A 63 -26.72 -28.85 -22.37
N CYS A 64 -26.96 -29.90 -23.16
CA CYS A 64 -28.23 -30.60 -23.17
C CYS A 64 -28.50 -31.25 -21.79
N PRO A 65 -29.67 -31.02 -21.17
CA PRO A 65 -29.98 -31.57 -19.83
C PRO A 65 -30.13 -33.10 -19.83
N GLN A 66 -30.44 -33.70 -20.98
CA GLN A 66 -30.67 -35.14 -21.08
C GLN A 66 -29.39 -35.92 -21.41
N CYS A 67 -28.57 -35.42 -22.34
CA CYS A 67 -27.42 -36.17 -22.86
C CYS A 67 -26.06 -35.46 -22.66
N SER A 68 -26.06 -34.29 -22.02
CA SER A 68 -24.86 -33.48 -21.74
C SER A 68 -24.03 -33.11 -22.98
N ALA A 69 -24.62 -33.21 -24.18
CA ALA A 69 -23.96 -32.77 -25.40
C ALA A 69 -23.86 -31.24 -25.41
N PRO A 70 -22.77 -30.66 -25.94
CA PRO A 70 -22.68 -29.23 -26.15
C PRO A 70 -23.75 -28.81 -27.16
N VAL A 71 -24.55 -27.80 -26.80
CA VAL A 71 -25.62 -27.24 -27.63
C VAL A 71 -25.43 -25.73 -27.74
N GLN A 72 -25.94 -25.15 -28.82
CA GLN A 72 -25.89 -23.71 -29.04
C GLN A 72 -27.25 -23.09 -28.71
N GLU A 73 -27.26 -21.82 -28.32
CA GLU A 73 -28.47 -21.09 -27.93
C GLU A 73 -29.50 -21.03 -29.06
N ARG A 74 -29.06 -21.08 -30.32
CA ARG A 74 -29.94 -21.12 -31.50
C ARG A 74 -30.67 -22.45 -31.72
N PHE A 75 -30.25 -23.55 -31.08
CA PHE A 75 -30.85 -24.87 -31.32
C PHE A 75 -32.20 -24.99 -30.59
N ALA A 76 -33.26 -25.28 -31.35
CA ALA A 76 -34.58 -25.58 -30.78
C ALA A 76 -34.66 -27.01 -30.22
N VAL A 77 -33.90 -27.94 -30.81
CA VAL A 77 -33.88 -29.37 -30.45
C VAL A 77 -32.42 -29.85 -30.38
N CYS A 78 -32.11 -30.74 -29.46
CA CYS A 78 -30.77 -31.31 -29.36
C CYS A 78 -30.47 -32.21 -30.57
N PRO A 79 -29.38 -31.95 -31.34
CA PRO A 79 -29.05 -32.77 -32.51
C PRO A 79 -28.57 -34.18 -32.17
N ARG A 80 -28.21 -34.46 -30.92
CA ARG A 80 -27.74 -35.78 -30.49
C ARG A 80 -28.86 -36.68 -29.95
N CYS A 81 -29.79 -36.14 -29.16
CA CYS A 81 -30.83 -36.95 -28.50
C CYS A 81 -32.27 -36.57 -28.85
N GLY A 82 -32.49 -35.47 -29.59
CA GLY A 82 -33.83 -35.06 -30.00
C GLY A 82 -34.67 -34.39 -28.90
N VAL A 83 -34.13 -34.17 -27.71
CA VAL A 83 -34.88 -33.46 -26.65
C VAL A 83 -35.10 -32.00 -27.06
N PRO A 84 -36.32 -31.44 -26.88
CA PRO A 84 -36.55 -30.01 -27.08
C PRO A 84 -35.72 -29.20 -26.08
N LEU A 85 -35.04 -28.18 -26.58
CA LEU A 85 -34.21 -27.25 -25.78
C LEU A 85 -34.93 -25.92 -25.54
N LYS A 86 -35.97 -25.63 -26.32
CA LYS A 86 -36.80 -24.43 -26.24
C LYS A 86 -38.26 -24.83 -26.12
N ASP A 87 -39.06 -23.95 -25.53
CA ASP A 87 -40.52 -24.12 -25.52
C ASP A 87 -41.11 -23.80 -26.89
N HIS A 88 -42.31 -24.30 -27.13
CA HIS A 88 -43.04 -24.11 -28.39
C HIS A 88 -44.31 -23.29 -28.19
N CYS A 89 -44.69 -22.53 -29.21
CA CYS A 89 -45.95 -21.80 -29.22
C CYS A 89 -47.13 -22.78 -29.25
N ARG A 90 -48.04 -22.68 -28.26
CA ARG A 90 -49.22 -23.57 -28.16
C ARG A 90 -50.19 -23.49 -29.35
N LYS A 91 -50.10 -22.45 -30.18
CA LYS A 91 -50.99 -22.21 -31.32
C LYS A 91 -50.42 -22.67 -32.66
N CYS A 92 -49.13 -22.42 -32.90
CA CYS A 92 -48.49 -22.65 -34.20
C CYS A 92 -47.24 -23.53 -34.14
N ASP A 93 -46.91 -24.06 -32.95
CA ASP A 93 -45.77 -24.94 -32.67
C ASP A 93 -44.37 -24.33 -32.95
N PHE A 94 -44.33 -23.02 -33.22
CA PHE A 94 -43.09 -22.30 -33.46
C PHE A 94 -42.21 -22.24 -32.19
N PRO A 95 -40.91 -22.57 -32.27
CA PRO A 95 -40.00 -22.53 -31.12
C PRO A 95 -39.77 -21.09 -30.64
N LEU A 96 -39.83 -20.88 -29.32
CA LEU A 96 -39.80 -19.57 -28.68
C LEU A 96 -38.47 -19.31 -27.96
N GLU A 97 -38.00 -18.05 -27.98
CA GLU A 97 -36.88 -17.57 -27.17
C GLU A 97 -37.34 -17.13 -25.76
N GLN A 98 -36.46 -17.22 -24.74
CA GLN A 98 -36.75 -16.92 -23.32
C GLN A 98 -37.32 -15.51 -23.08
N ASP A 99 -36.99 -14.54 -23.93
CA ASP A 99 -37.31 -13.13 -23.70
C ASP A 99 -38.53 -12.63 -24.49
N TRP A 100 -39.21 -13.52 -25.23
CA TRP A 100 -40.32 -13.13 -26.09
C TRP A 100 -41.65 -13.08 -25.33
N SER A 101 -42.40 -11.99 -25.55
CA SER A 101 -43.73 -11.79 -24.99
C SER A 101 -44.86 -12.18 -25.95
N VAL A 102 -44.56 -12.25 -27.26
CA VAL A 102 -45.49 -12.55 -28.34
C VAL A 102 -44.80 -13.44 -29.37
N CYS A 103 -45.52 -14.42 -29.92
CA CYS A 103 -45.00 -15.28 -30.97
C CYS A 103 -44.84 -14.51 -32.29
N PRO A 104 -43.64 -14.46 -32.90
CA PRO A 104 -43.42 -13.73 -34.14
C PRO A 104 -44.08 -14.37 -35.37
N ASN A 105 -44.41 -15.67 -35.31
CA ASN A 105 -45.03 -16.38 -36.43
C ASN A 105 -46.56 -16.20 -36.47
N CYS A 106 -47.23 -16.20 -35.33
CA CYS A 106 -48.71 -16.20 -35.27
C CYS A 106 -49.33 -15.05 -34.46
N GLY A 107 -48.52 -14.21 -33.82
CA GLY A 107 -48.99 -13.06 -33.02
C GLY A 107 -49.63 -13.42 -31.68
N GLU A 108 -49.62 -14.69 -31.28
CA GLU A 108 -50.21 -15.12 -30.00
C GLU A 108 -49.37 -14.63 -28.81
N PRO A 109 -49.98 -13.98 -27.80
CA PRO A 109 -49.27 -13.60 -26.57
C PRO A 109 -48.86 -14.84 -25.77
N ILE A 110 -47.62 -14.85 -25.28
CA ILE A 110 -47.06 -15.99 -24.53
C ILE A 110 -47.41 -15.83 -23.04
N PRO A 111 -48.15 -16.77 -22.42
CA PRO A 111 -48.50 -16.70 -21.00
C PRO A 111 -47.25 -16.66 -20.09
N PRO A 112 -47.28 -15.90 -18.97
CA PRO A 112 -46.12 -15.77 -18.08
C PRO A 112 -45.66 -17.10 -17.44
N GLU A 113 -46.58 -18.05 -17.20
CA GLU A 113 -46.21 -19.41 -16.72
C GLU A 113 -45.30 -20.17 -17.69
N GLN A 114 -45.45 -20.00 -19.01
CA GLN A 114 -44.54 -20.60 -19.99
C GLN A 114 -43.16 -19.92 -19.99
N ARG A 115 -43.06 -18.67 -19.53
CA ARG A 115 -41.78 -17.95 -19.47
C ARG A 115 -40.91 -18.41 -18.29
N GLU A 116 -41.53 -18.89 -17.21
CA GLU A 116 -40.82 -19.38 -16.02
C GLU A 116 -40.25 -20.81 -16.20
N SER A 117 -40.95 -21.69 -16.95
CA SER A 117 -40.44 -23.03 -17.30
C SER A 117 -39.26 -22.99 -18.27
N MET A 118 -39.08 -21.88 -18.97
CA MET A 118 -38.09 -21.71 -20.04
C MET A 118 -36.66 -21.46 -19.56
N SER A 119 -36.38 -21.31 -18.26
CA SER A 119 -35.01 -21.09 -17.81
C SER A 119 -34.18 -22.39 -17.87
N VAL A 120 -33.54 -22.64 -19.02
CA VAL A 120 -32.24 -23.32 -19.00
C VAL A 120 -31.37 -22.44 -18.13
N ARG A 121 -31.32 -22.76 -16.84
CA ARG A 121 -30.70 -21.94 -15.81
C ARG A 121 -29.29 -21.64 -16.26
N ALA A 122 -29.05 -20.41 -16.71
CA ALA A 122 -27.72 -19.92 -16.97
C ALA A 122 -26.97 -20.07 -15.65
N LYS A 123 -26.14 -21.12 -15.57
CA LYS A 123 -25.36 -21.41 -14.39
C LYS A 123 -24.45 -20.21 -14.21
N THR A 124 -24.75 -19.35 -13.24
CA THR A 124 -23.84 -18.26 -12.87
C THR A 124 -22.51 -18.91 -12.56
N ASP A 125 -21.53 -18.72 -13.45
CA ASP A 125 -20.20 -19.29 -13.30
C ASP A 125 -19.58 -18.64 -12.06
N THR A 126 -19.72 -19.29 -10.90
CA THR A 126 -19.06 -18.86 -9.66
C THR A 126 -17.54 -18.79 -9.83
N GLY A 127 -17.01 -19.50 -10.85
CA GLY A 127 -15.64 -19.39 -11.32
C GLY A 127 -15.26 -18.01 -11.85
N ILE A 128 -16.18 -17.32 -12.56
CA ILE A 128 -15.94 -15.93 -13.03
C ILE A 128 -15.80 -14.99 -11.83
N LYS A 129 -16.72 -15.08 -10.85
CA LYS A 129 -16.68 -14.21 -9.66
C LYS A 129 -15.40 -14.40 -8.85
N LYS A 130 -14.91 -15.64 -8.71
CA LYS A 130 -13.64 -15.93 -8.04
C LYS A 130 -12.44 -15.39 -8.80
N LEU A 131 -12.46 -15.45 -10.14
CA LEU A 131 -11.37 -14.93 -10.97
C LEU A 131 -11.31 -13.40 -10.95
N LEU A 132 -12.45 -12.73 -11.06
CA LEU A 132 -12.53 -11.27 -11.00
C LEU A 132 -12.05 -10.75 -9.64
N ALA A 133 -12.43 -11.43 -8.56
CA ALA A 133 -11.92 -11.12 -7.22
C ALA A 133 -10.40 -11.30 -7.15
N LEU A 134 -9.83 -12.39 -7.67
CA LEU A 134 -8.38 -12.61 -7.69
C LEU A 134 -7.64 -11.53 -8.49
N VAL A 135 -8.16 -11.17 -9.67
CA VAL A 135 -7.55 -10.18 -10.57
C VAL A 135 -7.63 -8.76 -10.00
N ILE A 136 -8.57 -8.45 -9.09
CA ILE A 136 -8.64 -7.15 -8.40
C ILE A 136 -7.85 -7.18 -7.09
N ILE A 137 -7.99 -8.21 -6.27
CA ILE A 137 -7.38 -8.31 -4.94
C ILE A 137 -5.87 -8.49 -5.02
N ALA A 138 -5.37 -9.30 -5.97
CA ALA A 138 -3.93 -9.52 -6.10
C ALA A 138 -3.15 -8.24 -6.43
N PRO A 139 -3.53 -7.40 -7.42
CA PRO A 139 -2.84 -6.14 -7.67
C PRO A 139 -3.06 -5.11 -6.56
N THR A 140 -4.22 -5.04 -5.91
CA THR A 140 -4.40 -4.10 -4.78
C THR A 140 -3.52 -4.48 -3.59
N LEU A 141 -3.47 -5.78 -3.24
CA LEU A 141 -2.55 -6.29 -2.21
C LEU A 141 -1.08 -6.05 -2.59
N PHE A 142 -0.73 -6.20 -3.86
CA PHE A 142 0.60 -5.91 -4.38
C PHE A 142 0.95 -4.42 -4.26
N CYS A 143 0.05 -3.50 -4.63
CA CYS A 143 0.25 -2.06 -4.42
C CYS A 143 0.42 -1.73 -2.94
N ILE A 144 -0.38 -2.34 -2.06
CA ILE A 144 -0.23 -2.18 -0.60
C ILE A 144 1.15 -2.68 -0.15
N LEU A 145 1.57 -3.87 -0.58
CA LEU A 145 2.88 -4.43 -0.27
C LEU A 145 4.04 -3.60 -0.82
N LEU A 146 3.89 -2.98 -2.00
CA LEU A 146 4.88 -2.05 -2.54
C LEU A 146 4.97 -0.78 -1.70
N VAL A 147 3.83 -0.18 -1.33
CA VAL A 147 3.81 1.01 -0.46
C VAL A 147 4.44 0.68 0.90
N VAL A 148 4.12 -0.47 1.49
CA VAL A 148 4.72 -0.95 2.75
C VAL A 148 6.21 -1.27 2.56
N GLY A 149 6.60 -1.89 1.45
CA GLY A 149 8.00 -2.19 1.14
C GLY A 149 8.84 -0.92 0.99
N VAL A 150 8.36 0.07 0.23
CA VAL A 150 8.99 1.38 0.07
C VAL A 150 9.08 2.12 1.41
N SER A 151 8.10 1.93 2.31
CA SER A 151 8.17 2.52 3.65
C SER A 151 9.34 1.98 4.50
N ALA A 152 9.77 0.74 4.27
CA ALA A 152 10.93 0.17 4.94
C ALA A 152 12.27 0.62 4.34
N TYR A 153 12.32 0.89 3.04
CA TYR A 153 13.54 1.34 2.35
C TYR A 153 13.79 2.86 2.46
N SER A 154 12.77 3.66 2.74
CA SER A 154 12.88 5.13 2.82
C SER A 154 13.11 5.69 4.24
N ALA A 155 13.25 4.83 5.24
CA ALA A 155 13.67 5.22 6.58
C ALA A 155 15.14 5.67 6.51
N GLY A 156 15.35 6.98 6.38
CA GLY A 156 16.69 7.58 6.44
C GLY A 156 17.37 7.20 7.75
N GLY A 157 18.62 6.77 7.66
CA GLY A 157 19.39 6.31 8.80
C GLY A 157 20.07 7.46 9.53
N VAL A 158 20.29 7.28 10.82
CA VAL A 158 21.36 7.99 11.53
C VAL A 158 22.54 7.05 11.57
N SER A 159 23.66 7.49 11.00
CA SER A 159 24.88 6.70 10.89
C SER A 159 25.71 6.79 12.16
N GLN A 160 25.74 7.97 12.78
CA GLN A 160 26.50 8.24 14.01
C GLN A 160 25.76 9.25 14.89
N SER A 161 25.86 9.10 16.20
CA SER A 161 25.41 10.11 17.17
C SER A 161 26.32 10.17 18.38
N VAL A 162 26.59 11.38 18.84
CA VAL A 162 27.42 11.68 20.02
C VAL A 162 26.60 12.52 20.98
N SER A 163 26.73 12.28 22.28
CA SER A 163 26.12 13.09 23.33
C SER A 163 27.07 13.28 24.48
N ALA A 164 27.17 14.50 25.00
CA ALA A 164 28.06 14.84 26.10
C ALA A 164 27.38 15.84 27.05
N THR A 165 27.46 15.58 28.36
CA THR A 165 27.18 16.59 29.38
C THR A 165 28.43 17.43 29.57
N MET A 166 28.30 18.75 29.52
CA MET A 166 29.43 19.69 29.52
C MET A 166 29.41 20.56 30.77
N SER A 167 30.59 21.05 31.17
CA SER A 167 30.73 22.08 32.20
C SER A 167 31.06 23.42 31.55
N LEU A 168 30.60 24.53 32.14
CA LEU A 168 30.98 25.89 31.72
C LEU A 168 32.49 26.15 31.86
N ASP A 169 33.16 25.40 32.73
CA ASP A 169 34.61 25.47 32.95
C ASP A 169 35.41 24.62 31.95
N ASP A 170 34.76 23.91 31.03
CA ASP A 170 35.42 23.06 30.05
C ASP A 170 36.19 23.93 29.03
N PRO A 171 37.49 23.66 28.77
CA PRO A 171 38.28 24.39 27.78
C PRO A 171 37.71 24.28 26.35
N SER A 172 36.89 23.26 26.06
CA SER A 172 36.14 23.15 24.80
C SER A 172 35.10 24.27 24.59
N LEU A 173 34.67 24.93 25.67
CA LEU A 173 33.72 26.05 25.67
C LEU A 173 34.38 27.44 25.65
N GLU A 174 35.68 27.54 25.34
CA GLU A 174 36.38 28.83 25.21
C GLU A 174 35.88 29.71 24.05
N ASN A 175 34.94 29.21 23.23
CA ASN A 175 34.41 29.99 22.13
C ASN A 175 33.57 31.19 22.61
N GLN A 176 34.02 32.40 22.27
CA GLN A 176 33.37 33.66 22.62
C GLN A 176 31.90 33.73 22.18
N GLN A 177 31.53 33.07 21.08
CA GLN A 177 30.16 33.06 20.55
C GLN A 177 29.22 32.20 21.39
N ILE A 178 29.71 31.08 21.94
CA ILE A 178 28.88 30.20 22.78
C ILE A 178 28.66 30.85 24.15
N ARG A 179 29.71 31.47 24.72
CA ARG A 179 29.61 32.19 25.99
C ARG A 179 28.64 33.37 25.92
N SER A 180 28.72 34.18 24.86
CA SER A 180 27.79 35.30 24.70
C SER A 180 26.34 34.85 24.50
N TRP A 181 26.12 33.68 23.89
CA TRP A 181 24.80 33.08 23.78
C TRP A 181 24.27 32.61 25.14
N ILE A 182 25.10 31.95 25.96
CA ILE A 182 24.73 31.51 27.32
C ILE A 182 24.40 32.72 28.20
N ASP A 183 25.23 33.75 28.19
CA ASP A 183 24.98 35.00 28.94
C ASP A 183 23.65 35.66 28.51
N GLY A 184 23.34 35.61 27.21
CA GLY A 184 22.06 36.08 26.68
C GLY A 184 20.87 35.25 27.15
N CYS A 185 21.04 33.94 27.32
CA CYS A 185 20.01 33.05 27.85
C CYS A 185 19.70 33.36 29.32
N ASP A 186 20.72 33.62 30.13
CA ASP A 186 20.55 33.99 31.54
C ASP A 186 19.83 35.33 31.72
N GLY A 187 20.12 36.30 30.84
CA GLY A 187 19.37 37.56 30.80
C GLY A 187 17.90 37.41 30.39
N ALA A 188 17.53 36.30 29.75
CA ALA A 188 16.19 36.07 29.19
C ALA A 188 15.22 35.32 30.12
N GLY A 189 15.69 34.93 31.30
CA GLY A 189 14.94 34.29 32.40
C GLY A 189 15.19 32.78 32.55
N GLU A 190 14.58 32.17 33.57
CA GLU A 190 14.64 30.73 33.78
C GLU A 190 13.96 29.94 32.66
N GLY A 191 14.64 28.95 32.10
CA GLY A 191 14.07 28.11 31.05
C GLY A 191 15.05 27.17 30.38
N ILE A 192 14.59 26.58 29.28
CA ILE A 192 15.37 25.67 28.44
C ILE A 192 15.65 26.36 27.10
N TYR A 193 16.93 26.49 26.79
CA TYR A 193 17.46 27.14 25.59
C TYR A 193 18.16 26.10 24.73
N VAL A 194 17.93 26.16 23.42
CA VAL A 194 18.47 25.22 22.44
C VAL A 194 19.10 26.00 21.31
N LEU A 195 20.38 25.80 21.09
CA LEU A 195 21.07 26.25 19.88
C LEU A 195 21.17 25.08 18.90
N LYS A 196 20.74 25.31 17.67
CA LYS A 196 20.76 24.32 16.58
C LYS A 196 21.73 24.76 15.48
N ALA A 197 22.60 23.86 15.03
CA ALA A 197 23.34 24.03 13.78
C ALA A 197 23.12 22.83 12.85
N VAL A 198 23.06 23.11 11.55
CA VAL A 198 22.89 22.08 10.51
C VAL A 198 23.96 22.29 9.45
N SER A 199 24.87 21.34 9.34
CA SER A 199 25.89 21.31 8.29
C SER A 199 25.59 20.20 7.29
N LYS A 200 25.92 20.43 6.02
CA LYS A 200 25.80 19.42 4.96
C LYS A 200 27.18 19.11 4.42
N GLU A 201 27.60 17.86 4.58
CA GLU A 201 28.89 17.37 4.09
C GLU A 201 28.65 16.22 3.10
N GLY A 202 28.75 16.53 1.80
CA GLY A 202 28.35 15.60 0.74
C GLY A 202 26.85 15.28 0.78
N ASP A 203 26.51 13.99 0.86
CA ASP A 203 25.14 13.49 1.01
C ASP A 203 24.70 13.38 2.48
N ALA A 204 25.61 13.59 3.45
CA ALA A 204 25.31 13.51 4.86
C ALA A 204 24.88 14.87 5.43
N VAL A 205 23.85 14.85 6.26
CA VAL A 205 23.38 16.00 7.04
C VAL A 205 23.79 15.78 8.49
N GLN A 206 24.66 16.66 8.98
CA GLN A 206 25.09 16.72 10.37
C GLN A 206 24.20 17.73 11.11
N THR A 207 23.54 17.29 12.18
CA THR A 207 22.70 18.14 13.03
C THR A 207 23.29 18.17 14.43
N GLN A 208 23.60 19.37 14.91
CA GLN A 208 24.15 19.64 16.23
C GLN A 208 23.13 20.41 17.07
N TYR A 209 23.03 20.04 18.34
CA TYR A 209 22.19 20.68 19.34
C TYR A 209 23.00 20.94 20.60
N LEU A 210 23.05 22.20 21.01
CA LEU A 210 23.54 22.60 22.33
C LEU A 210 22.33 23.01 23.16
N ILE A 211 22.11 22.33 24.28
CA ILE A 211 20.98 22.56 25.17
C ILE A 211 21.51 23.12 26.48
N TYR A 212 21.06 24.32 26.83
CA TYR A 212 21.38 25.01 28.06
C TYR A 212 20.12 25.22 28.89
N ARG A 213 20.22 24.95 30.19
CA ARG A 213 19.14 25.08 31.15
C ARG A 213 19.72 25.68 32.43
N ASN A 214 19.10 26.75 32.94
CA ASN A 214 19.63 27.60 34.01
C ASN A 214 18.81 27.58 35.31
N ASP A 215 17.93 26.59 35.47
CA ASP A 215 17.07 26.41 36.66
C ASP A 215 17.52 25.24 37.55
N GLY A 216 18.73 24.71 37.33
CA GLY A 216 19.33 23.65 38.14
C GLY A 216 20.04 22.55 37.34
N HIS A 217 20.62 21.62 38.10
CA HIS A 217 21.32 20.45 37.60
C HIS A 217 20.39 19.26 37.37
N TYR A 218 20.51 18.64 36.21
CA TYR A 218 19.70 17.50 35.80
C TYR A 218 20.58 16.48 35.07
N ASP A 219 20.33 15.21 35.35
CA ASP A 219 20.86 14.13 34.52
C ASP A 219 20.12 14.12 33.16
N VAL A 220 20.86 13.96 32.07
CA VAL A 220 20.35 14.15 30.70
C VAL A 220 20.58 12.92 29.84
N ASP A 221 19.47 12.31 29.41
CA ASP A 221 19.47 11.17 28.49
C ASP A 221 19.00 11.59 27.08
N ALA A 222 19.74 11.20 26.04
CA ALA A 222 19.33 11.37 24.65
C ALA A 222 18.91 10.03 24.01
N SER A 223 17.78 10.02 23.31
CA SER A 223 17.36 8.87 22.50
C SER A 223 16.82 9.30 21.15
N ILE A 224 17.20 8.61 20.08
CA ILE A 224 16.69 8.88 18.73
C ILE A 224 15.49 8.01 18.43
N SER A 225 14.48 8.61 17.81
CA SER A 225 13.36 7.90 17.19
C SER A 225 13.40 8.13 15.68
N MET A 226 13.56 7.05 14.91
CA MET A 226 13.54 7.12 13.45
C MET A 226 12.10 7.27 12.96
N GLY A 227 11.88 8.26 12.11
CA GLY A 227 10.60 8.49 11.48
C GLY A 227 10.48 7.73 10.15
N GLY A 228 9.30 7.17 9.88
CA GLY A 228 8.98 6.63 8.55
C GLY A 228 8.62 7.74 7.54
N TRP A 229 8.06 7.39 6.38
CA TRP A 229 7.74 8.38 5.34
C TRP A 229 6.76 9.50 5.73
N LEU A 230 5.93 9.29 6.78
CA LEU A 230 4.95 10.25 7.30
C LEU A 230 5.38 10.97 8.59
N SER A 231 6.51 10.59 9.20
CA SER A 231 6.98 11.19 10.45
C SER A 231 8.43 11.59 10.31
N LYS A 232 8.78 12.79 10.79
CA LYS A 232 10.19 13.19 10.89
C LYS A 232 10.92 12.35 11.93
N SER A 233 12.19 12.06 11.67
CA SER A 233 13.11 11.55 12.68
C SER A 233 13.31 12.59 13.76
N ARG A 234 13.40 12.15 15.01
CA ARG A 234 13.43 13.05 16.16
C ARG A 234 14.35 12.55 17.26
N VAL A 235 15.24 13.41 17.76
CA VAL A 235 15.98 13.21 19.00
C VAL A 235 15.13 13.66 20.18
N THR A 236 15.03 12.82 21.19
CA THR A 236 14.34 13.12 22.45
C THR A 236 15.36 13.26 23.55
N ILE A 237 15.48 14.46 24.10
CA ILE A 237 16.30 14.79 25.27
C ILE A 237 15.41 14.69 26.51
N ARG A 238 15.83 13.91 27.51
CA ARG A 238 15.10 13.72 28.77
C ARG A 238 15.92 14.27 29.92
N PHE A 239 15.33 15.20 30.67
CA PHE A 239 15.87 15.66 31.94
C PHE A 239 15.31 14.81 33.09
N ARG A 240 16.19 14.33 33.96
CA ARG A 240 15.88 13.66 35.23
C ARG A 240 16.54 14.46 36.36
N ASP A 241 15.91 14.51 37.53
CA ASP A 241 16.49 15.20 38.68
C ASP A 241 17.87 14.64 38.99
N GLY A 242 18.88 15.52 38.99
CA GLY A 242 20.25 15.19 39.34
C GLY A 242 20.48 15.26 40.85
N GLU A 243 21.44 14.49 41.35
CA GLU A 243 21.82 14.51 42.78
C GLU A 243 22.83 15.65 43.10
N GLU A 244 23.44 16.26 42.09
CA GLU A 244 24.45 17.31 42.27
C GLU A 244 23.84 18.71 42.40
N ALA A 245 24.43 19.52 43.28
CA ALA A 245 24.07 20.92 43.49
C ALA A 245 24.84 21.82 42.50
N GLN A 246 24.39 21.89 41.25
CA GLN A 246 24.78 22.94 40.31
C GLN A 246 23.53 23.71 39.86
N ASP A 247 23.71 24.99 39.53
CA ASP A 247 22.61 25.88 39.15
C ASP A 247 22.23 25.77 37.66
N TYR A 248 22.95 24.96 36.89
CA TYR A 248 22.73 24.80 35.45
C TYR A 248 22.94 23.36 34.96
N SER A 249 22.45 23.10 33.75
CA SER A 249 22.70 21.90 32.96
C SER A 249 23.04 22.27 31.52
N LEU A 250 24.19 21.81 31.04
CA LEU A 250 24.64 22.01 29.66
C LEU A 250 24.87 20.65 28.98
N PHE A 251 24.21 20.45 27.84
CA PHE A 251 24.24 19.19 27.12
C PHE A 251 24.44 19.40 25.63
N TYR A 252 25.39 18.68 25.06
CA TYR A 252 25.68 18.65 23.63
C TYR A 252 25.19 17.35 23.01
N TYR A 253 24.56 17.47 21.84
CA TYR A 253 24.11 16.34 21.06
C TYR A 253 24.42 16.55 19.58
N GLU A 254 25.09 15.58 18.98
CA GLU A 254 25.42 15.58 17.56
C GLU A 254 24.91 14.30 16.90
N CYS A 255 24.41 14.42 15.68
CA CYS A 255 24.06 13.27 14.87
C CYS A 255 24.30 13.53 13.39
N THR A 256 24.71 12.48 12.68
CA THR A 256 24.94 12.50 11.24
C THR A 256 24.04 11.48 10.59
N GLY A 257 23.25 11.91 9.62
CA GLY A 257 22.32 11.05 8.91
C GLY A 257 21.90 11.61 7.55
N ASP A 258 20.94 10.95 6.91
CA ASP A 258 20.51 11.32 5.55
C ASP A 258 19.63 12.58 5.51
N LYS A 259 19.06 12.96 6.67
CA LYS A 259 18.10 14.05 6.80
C LYS A 259 18.29 14.76 8.14
N GLU A 260 17.86 16.01 8.18
CA GLU A 260 17.76 16.81 9.39
C GLU A 260 16.83 16.14 10.42
N ILE A 261 17.27 16.12 11.69
CA ILE A 261 16.55 15.49 12.79
C ILE A 261 15.93 16.56 13.66
N ASP A 262 14.64 16.45 13.99
CA ASP A 262 13.97 17.38 14.90
C ASP A 262 14.35 17.09 16.36
N ILE A 263 14.34 18.10 17.23
CA ILE A 263 14.52 17.94 18.68
C ILE A 263 13.18 17.94 19.43
N ARG A 264 13.09 17.18 20.52
CA ARG A 264 12.02 17.26 21.52
C ARG A 264 12.58 17.07 22.91
N ILE A 265 12.15 17.93 23.82
CA ILE A 265 12.58 17.90 25.21
C ILE A 265 11.45 17.37 26.09
N ARG A 266 11.78 16.45 27.00
CA ARG A 266 10.84 15.89 27.97
C ARG A 266 11.40 15.95 29.39
N GLN A 267 10.50 16.18 30.35
CA GLN A 267 10.75 16.09 31.78
C GLN A 267 9.61 15.26 32.39
N PHE A 268 9.95 14.22 33.16
CA PHE A 268 8.96 13.28 33.75
C PHE A 268 7.86 12.84 32.78
N ASN A 269 8.26 12.47 31.55
CA ASN A 269 7.40 12.02 30.44
C ASN A 269 6.48 13.09 29.78
N ARG A 270 6.50 14.34 30.25
CA ARG A 270 5.79 15.47 29.63
C ARG A 270 6.72 16.24 28.69
N SER A 271 6.20 16.71 27.55
CA SER A 271 6.96 17.60 26.67
C SER A 271 7.06 18.99 27.27
N VAL A 272 8.26 19.55 27.32
CA VAL A 272 8.51 20.89 27.86
C VAL A 272 8.74 21.86 26.70
N LYS A 273 8.30 23.11 26.88
CA LYS A 273 8.59 24.18 25.92
C LYS A 273 10.05 24.63 26.08
N PHE A 274 10.70 24.92 24.96
CA PHE A 274 12.05 25.44 24.93
C PHE A 274 12.13 26.58 23.93
N ARG A 275 13.11 27.47 24.10
CA ARG A 275 13.45 28.51 23.13
C ARG A 275 14.55 27.97 22.23
N MET A 276 14.36 28.08 20.92
CA MET A 276 15.30 27.53 19.94
C MET A 276 15.84 28.64 19.05
N GLU A 277 17.16 28.70 18.93
CA GLU A 277 17.87 29.57 18.02
C GLU A 277 18.68 28.74 17.03
N THR A 278 18.90 29.28 15.83
CA THR A 278 19.66 28.60 14.78
C THR A 278 20.97 29.33 14.55
N ALA A 279 22.08 28.62 14.64
CA ALA A 279 23.42 29.10 14.36
C ALA A 279 23.96 28.48 13.06
N GLU A 280 24.95 29.15 12.46
CA GLU A 280 25.63 28.67 11.25
C GLU A 280 26.51 27.45 11.56
N ALA A 281 27.21 27.47 12.69
CA ALA A 281 27.99 26.36 13.21
C ALA A 281 28.03 26.41 14.74
N ILE A 282 28.13 25.24 15.39
CA ILE A 282 28.44 25.14 16.82
C ILE A 282 29.89 24.62 16.90
N PRO A 283 30.87 25.52 17.08
CA PRO A 283 32.28 25.16 17.14
C PRO A 283 32.62 24.55 18.51
N LEU A 284 32.18 23.33 18.74
CA LEU A 284 32.58 22.46 19.85
C LEU A 284 33.47 21.33 19.28
N PRO A 285 34.47 20.86 20.03
CA PRO A 285 35.43 19.84 19.57
C PRO A 285 34.83 18.43 19.45
#